data_AF-A0A368Z4J1-F1
#
_entry.id   AF-A0A368Z4J1-F1
#
_cell.length_a   1.000
_cell.length_b   1.000
_cell.length_c   1.000
_cell.angle_alpha   90.00
_cell.angle_beta   90.00
_cell.angle_gamma   90.00
#
_symmetry.space_group_name_H-M   'P 1'
#
loop_
_entity.id
_entity.type
_entity.pdbx_description
1 polymer ?
#
loop_
_entity_poly.entity_id
_entity_poly.type
_entity_poly.pdbx_seq_one_letter_code
_entity_poly.pdbx_strand_id
1 'polypeptide(L)'
;MPFSRTEELTYSSADWQIMEHAFAQASALLKRSPKTDPRANRLARNVMMFFDRGMRDPDLIAAVAANREISLEFRDITEDGSKPTMRERVTAGQIAAALSSNEDDSAEKR
;
A
#
# COMPACT_ATOMS: atom_id res chain seq x y z
N MET A 1 0.13 -29.02 -30.11
CA MET A 1 -0.96 -28.44 -29.27
C MET A 1 -1.19 -29.43 -28.12
N PRO A 2 -1.24 -29.03 -26.84
CA PRO A 2 -2.34 -28.18 -26.33
C PRO A 2 -1.99 -27.17 -25.19
N PHE A 3 -2.71 -26.05 -25.17
CA PHE A 3 -2.82 -25.12 -24.04
C PHE A 3 -4.20 -25.30 -23.39
N SER A 4 -4.38 -26.35 -22.60
CA SER A 4 -5.60 -26.52 -21.80
C SER A 4 -5.35 -25.97 -20.40
N ARG A 5 -5.72 -24.72 -20.14
CA ARG A 5 -6.20 -24.24 -18.83
C ARG A 5 -6.67 -22.78 -18.82
N THR A 6 -7.49 -22.38 -19.77
CA THR A 6 -8.54 -21.42 -19.41
C THR A 6 -9.71 -22.26 -18.96
N GLU A 7 -9.71 -22.63 -17.67
CA GLU A 7 -10.96 -23.02 -17.04
C GLU A 7 -11.88 -21.83 -17.24
N GLU A 8 -12.88 -22.03 -18.08
CA GLU A 8 -14.03 -21.17 -18.17
C GLU A 8 -14.64 -21.19 -16.76
N LEU A 9 -14.21 -20.25 -15.91
CA LEU A 9 -14.76 -20.03 -14.58
C LEU A 9 -16.18 -19.50 -14.76
N THR A 10 -17.08 -20.36 -15.25
CA THR A 10 -18.50 -20.16 -15.23
C THR A 10 -18.91 -20.33 -13.77
N TYR A 11 -18.76 -19.24 -13.01
CA TYR A 11 -19.22 -19.18 -11.63
C TYR A 11 -20.70 -19.57 -11.60
N SER A 12 -21.05 -20.49 -10.71
CA SER A 12 -22.47 -20.77 -10.45
C SER A 12 -23.13 -19.52 -9.87
N SER A 13 -24.46 -19.41 -10.01
CA SER A 13 -25.24 -18.37 -9.34
C SER A 13 -24.96 -18.33 -7.82
N ALA A 14 -24.76 -19.50 -7.21
CA ALA A 14 -24.38 -19.61 -5.80
C ALA A 14 -22.99 -19.03 -5.51
N ASP A 15 -22.02 -19.25 -6.41
CA ASP A 15 -20.68 -18.69 -6.27
C ASP A 15 -20.71 -17.16 -6.44
N TRP A 16 -21.54 -16.65 -7.36
CA TRP A 16 -21.80 -15.22 -7.51
C TRP A 16 -22.38 -14.60 -6.24
N GLN A 17 -23.35 -15.25 -5.60
CA GLN A 17 -23.93 -14.78 -4.34
C GLN A 17 -22.89 -14.71 -3.21
N ILE A 18 -21.99 -15.71 -3.11
CA ILE A 18 -20.90 -15.69 -2.13
C ILE A 18 -19.96 -14.51 -2.37
N MET A 19 -19.55 -14.30 -3.62
CA MET A 19 -18.67 -13.19 -3.98
C MET A 19 -19.33 -11.82 -3.79
N GLU A 20 -20.60 -11.67 -4.14
CA GLU A 20 -21.37 -10.44 -3.95
C GLU A 20 -21.56 -10.13 -2.46
N HIS A 21 -21.86 -11.13 -1.63
CA HIS A 21 -21.97 -10.97 -0.19
C HIS A 21 -20.64 -10.57 0.45
N ALA A 22 -19.55 -11.25 0.08
CA ALA A 22 -18.21 -10.92 0.55
C ALA A 22 -17.80 -9.49 0.16
N PHE A 23 -18.15 -9.06 -1.07
CA PHE A 23 -17.89 -7.72 -1.55
C PHE A 23 -18.68 -6.64 -0.77
N ALA A 24 -19.96 -6.89 -0.50
CA ALA A 24 -20.80 -5.99 0.30
C ALA A 24 -20.26 -5.86 1.74
N GLN A 25 -19.87 -6.97 2.36
CA GLN A 25 -19.28 -6.96 3.71
C GLN A 25 -17.92 -6.27 3.75
N ALA A 26 -17.04 -6.53 2.78
CA ALA A 26 -15.75 -5.87 2.70
C ALA A 26 -15.90 -4.35 2.55
N SER A 27 -16.89 -3.90 1.75
CA SER A 27 -17.21 -2.48 1.59
C SER A 27 -17.71 -1.87 2.91
N ALA A 28 -18.55 -2.60 3.66
CA ALA A 28 -19.02 -2.19 4.98
C ALA A 28 -17.86 -2.07 5.99
N LEU A 29 -16.92 -3.03 6.00
CA LEU A 29 -15.73 -3.00 6.86
C LEU A 29 -14.83 -1.80 6.55
N LEU A 30 -14.67 -1.47 5.28
CA LEU A 30 -13.89 -0.31 4.85
C LEU A 30 -14.65 1.02 5.04
N LYS A 31 -15.93 0.99 5.44
CA LYS A 31 -16.86 2.14 5.45
C LYS A 31 -16.85 2.92 4.12
N ARG A 32 -16.60 2.22 3.02
CA ARG A 32 -16.52 2.79 1.67
C ARG A 32 -17.75 2.42 0.87
N SER A 33 -18.21 3.34 0.05
CA SER A 33 -19.38 3.12 -0.81
C SER A 33 -18.96 2.39 -2.08
N PRO A 34 -19.45 1.16 -2.34
CA PRO A 34 -19.06 0.37 -3.51
C PRO A 34 -19.43 1.01 -4.86
N LYS A 35 -20.30 2.04 -4.85
CA LYS A 35 -20.74 2.77 -6.05
C LYS A 35 -19.90 4.01 -6.37
N THR A 36 -19.20 4.56 -5.38
CA THR A 36 -18.57 5.89 -5.49
C THR A 36 -17.05 5.79 -5.51
N ASP A 37 -16.50 4.68 -5.00
CA ASP A 37 -15.08 4.52 -4.83
C ASP A 37 -14.43 3.85 -6.06
N PRO A 38 -13.43 4.47 -6.72
CA PRO A 38 -12.69 3.84 -7.82
C PRO A 38 -11.97 2.56 -7.39
N ARG A 39 -11.75 2.38 -6.08
CA ARG A 39 -11.14 1.19 -5.47
C ARG A 39 -12.09 0.00 -5.37
N ALA A 40 -13.39 0.19 -5.58
CA ALA A 40 -14.40 -0.88 -5.58
C ALA A 40 -14.09 -1.98 -6.61
N ASN A 41 -13.63 -1.61 -7.81
CA ASN A 41 -13.26 -2.59 -8.85
C ASN A 41 -12.06 -3.45 -8.40
N ARG A 42 -11.09 -2.83 -7.73
CA ARG A 42 -9.91 -3.54 -7.19
C ARG A 42 -10.30 -4.49 -6.07
N LEU A 43 -11.21 -4.07 -5.19
CA LEU A 43 -11.76 -4.92 -4.14
C LEU A 43 -12.50 -6.13 -4.70
N ALA A 44 -13.34 -5.94 -5.73
CA ALA A 44 -14.04 -7.03 -6.40
C ALA A 44 -13.07 -8.06 -7.02
N ARG A 45 -11.99 -7.60 -7.66
CA ARG A 45 -10.94 -8.50 -8.18
C ARG A 45 -10.24 -9.28 -7.07
N ASN A 46 -10.00 -8.67 -5.91
CA ASN A 46 -9.42 -9.37 -4.78
C ASN A 46 -10.37 -10.46 -4.26
N VAL A 47 -11.67 -10.17 -4.15
CA VAL A 47 -12.70 -11.15 -3.76
C VAL A 47 -12.71 -12.35 -4.72
N MET A 48 -12.73 -12.11 -6.04
CA MET A 48 -12.65 -13.18 -7.05
C MET A 48 -11.37 -14.01 -6.92
N MET A 49 -10.21 -13.34 -6.79
CA MET A 49 -8.92 -14.03 -6.62
C MET A 49 -8.89 -14.93 -5.38
N PHE A 50 -9.54 -14.51 -4.30
CA PHE A 50 -9.63 -15.28 -3.07
C PHE A 50 -10.59 -16.45 -3.18
N PHE A 51 -11.70 -16.26 -3.89
CA PHE A 51 -12.62 -17.33 -4.24
C PHE A 51 -11.94 -18.40 -5.12
N ASP A 52 -11.20 -17.98 -6.14
CA ASP A 52 -10.43 -18.86 -7.04
C ASP A 52 -9.36 -19.69 -6.31
N ARG A 53 -8.87 -19.20 -5.17
CA ARG A 53 -7.94 -19.93 -4.30
C ARG A 53 -8.62 -21.01 -3.45
N GLY A 54 -9.93 -21.18 -3.58
CA GLY A 54 -10.71 -22.18 -2.87
C GLY A 54 -11.37 -21.69 -1.58
N MET A 55 -11.29 -20.40 -1.26
CA MET A 55 -12.07 -19.86 -0.14
C MET A 55 -13.53 -19.73 -0.54
N ARG A 56 -14.42 -20.35 0.24
CA ARG A 56 -15.88 -20.30 0.01
C ARG A 56 -16.66 -19.62 1.13
N ASP A 57 -15.97 -19.17 2.17
CA ASP A 57 -16.57 -18.46 3.29
C ASP A 57 -16.62 -16.95 2.99
N PRO A 58 -17.81 -16.35 2.83
CA PRO A 58 -17.95 -14.95 2.48
C PRO A 58 -17.38 -14.01 3.54
N ASP A 59 -17.50 -14.34 4.82
CA ASP A 59 -17.01 -13.51 5.93
C ASP A 59 -15.47 -13.47 5.92
N LEU A 60 -14.86 -14.63 5.69
CA LEU A 60 -13.41 -14.77 5.63
C LEU A 60 -12.83 -14.04 4.40
N ILE A 61 -13.47 -14.20 3.23
CA ILE A 61 -13.08 -13.50 2.00
C ILE A 61 -13.18 -11.99 2.21
N ALA A 62 -14.25 -11.51 2.84
CA ALA A 62 -14.46 -10.09 3.11
C ALA A 62 -13.35 -9.50 4.00
N ALA A 63 -13.03 -10.17 5.11
CA ALA A 63 -11.99 -9.72 6.04
C ALA A 63 -10.61 -9.68 5.38
N VAL A 64 -10.25 -10.73 4.63
CA VAL A 64 -8.94 -10.82 3.96
C VAL A 64 -8.85 -9.81 2.81
N ALA A 65 -9.92 -9.61 2.05
CA ALA A 65 -9.99 -8.61 0.98
C ALA A 65 -9.86 -7.19 1.52
N ALA A 66 -10.57 -6.86 2.61
CA ALA A 66 -10.48 -5.57 3.28
C ALA A 66 -9.07 -5.32 3.84
N ASN A 67 -8.49 -6.31 4.53
CA ASN A 67 -7.15 -6.20 5.11
C ASN A 67 -6.07 -5.99 4.03
N ARG A 68 -6.21 -6.66 2.88
CA ARG A 68 -5.33 -6.47 1.73
C ARG A 68 -5.46 -5.08 1.13
N GLU A 69 -6.68 -4.54 1.04
CA GLU A 69 -6.93 -3.19 0.55
C GLU A 69 -6.31 -2.12 1.47
N ILE A 70 -6.42 -2.29 2.79
CA ILE A 70 -5.78 -1.42 3.79
C ILE A 70 -4.25 -1.47 3.66
N SER A 71 -3.69 -2.67 3.47
CA SER A 71 -2.23 -2.85 3.31
C SER A 71 -1.71 -2.19 2.03
N LEU A 72 -2.48 -2.24 0.95
CA LEU A 72 -2.15 -1.57 -0.32
C LEU A 72 -2.27 -0.05 -0.19
N GLU A 73 -3.29 0.42 0.51
CA GLU A 73 -3.45 1.84 0.80
C GLU A 73 -2.27 2.39 1.61
N PHE A 74 -1.80 1.67 2.63
CA PHE A 74 -0.59 2.02 3.38
C PHE A 74 0.67 2.11 2.51
N ARG A 75 0.76 1.32 1.43
CA ARG A 75 1.85 1.42 0.46
C ARG A 75 1.73 2.66 -0.43
N ASP A 76 0.53 2.98 -0.90
CA ASP A 76 0.28 4.19 -1.71
C ASP A 76 0.74 5.48 -0.99
N ILE A 77 0.43 5.61 0.31
CA ILE A 77 0.84 6.79 1.11
C ILE A 77 2.36 6.85 1.35
N THR A 78 3.08 5.74 1.23
CA THR A 78 4.54 5.71 1.38
C THR A 78 5.28 5.93 0.06
N GLU A 79 4.61 5.76 -1.09
CA GLU A 79 5.19 6.05 -2.41
C GLU A 79 4.95 7.49 -2.90
N ASP A 80 4.01 8.24 -2.31
CA ASP A 80 3.86 9.69 -2.56
C ASP A 80 4.68 10.57 -1.60
N GLY A 81 5.48 9.95 -0.72
CA GLY A 81 6.22 10.63 0.35
C GLY A 81 7.75 10.46 0.32
N SER A 82 8.34 9.82 -0.69
CA SER A 82 9.80 9.73 -0.76
C SER A 82 10.34 9.41 -2.15
N LYS A 83 10.46 10.44 -2.99
CA LYS A 83 11.76 10.64 -3.63
C LYS A 83 12.48 11.68 -2.77
N PRO A 84 13.51 11.33 -1.98
CA PRO A 84 14.47 12.34 -1.56
C PRO A 84 15.09 12.86 -2.86
N THR A 85 14.55 13.97 -3.36
CA THR A 85 15.20 14.71 -4.43
C THR A 85 16.56 15.11 -3.86
N MET A 86 17.61 14.82 -4.62
CA MET A 86 19.03 14.96 -4.31
C MET A 86 19.47 16.40 -3.95
N ARG A 87 18.52 17.31 -3.70
CA ARG A 87 18.70 18.74 -3.51
C ARG A 87 18.91 19.15 -2.05
N GLU A 88 18.77 18.23 -1.10
CA GLU A 88 18.99 18.48 0.32
C GLU A 88 20.21 17.70 0.86
N ARG A 89 21.31 17.72 0.10
CA ARG A 89 22.65 17.25 0.56
C ARG A 89 23.61 18.40 0.85
N VAL A 90 23.12 19.62 0.91
CA VAL A 90 23.90 20.79 1.29
C VAL A 90 23.24 21.34 2.54
N THR A 91 24.02 21.74 3.54
CA THR A 91 23.58 22.36 4.81
C THR A 91 23.34 21.43 6.02
N ALA A 92 24.07 20.32 6.14
CA ALA A 92 24.25 19.64 7.44
C ALA A 92 25.72 19.38 7.79
N GLY A 93 26.65 20.17 7.22
CA GLY A 93 28.10 19.99 7.41
C GLY A 93 28.90 21.24 7.77
N GLN A 94 28.27 22.38 8.08
CA GLN A 94 29.00 23.66 8.23
C GLN A 94 28.91 24.37 9.60
N ILE A 95 28.29 23.79 10.64
CA ILE A 95 28.15 24.49 11.94
C ILE A 95 29.05 23.91 13.05
N ALA A 96 30.12 23.18 12.72
CA ALA A 96 31.04 22.61 13.72
C ALA A 96 32.50 23.08 13.62
N ALA A 97 32.81 24.13 12.84
CA ALA A 97 34.19 24.56 12.60
C ALA A 97 34.54 25.99 13.05
N ALA A 98 33.78 26.61 13.95
CA ALA A 98 34.01 28.01 14.37
C ALA A 98 34.53 28.20 15.81
N LEU A 99 35.02 27.15 16.50
CA LEU A 99 35.53 27.27 17.87
C LEU A 99 36.92 26.66 18.12
N SER A 100 37.73 26.46 17.08
CA SER A 100 39.11 25.99 17.27
C SER A 100 40.06 26.73 16.33
N SER A 101 40.48 27.93 16.73
CA SER A 101 41.75 28.60 16.40
C SER A 101 41.69 29.99 17.01
N ASN A 102 42.25 30.16 18.22
CA ASN A 102 42.95 31.36 18.68
C ASN A 102 43.52 31.11 20.10
N GLU A 103 44.28 30.03 20.21
CA GLU A 103 45.43 29.81 21.11
C GLU A 103 46.51 29.35 20.12
N ASP A 104 47.71 29.88 19.96
CA ASP A 104 48.60 30.81 20.66
C ASP A 104 49.49 31.41 19.56
N ASP A 105 49.99 32.65 19.69
CA ASP A 105 51.43 32.92 19.55
C ASP A 105 51.79 34.35 19.98
N SER A 106 52.52 34.44 21.09
CA SER A 106 53.78 35.19 21.28
C SER A 106 53.89 36.59 20.67
N ALA A 107 53.91 37.66 21.49
CA ALA A 107 55.09 38.20 22.18
C ALA A 107 55.82 39.32 21.40
N GLU A 108 56.19 40.36 22.16
CA GLU A 108 57.30 41.31 21.92
C GLU A 108 57.17 42.24 20.68
N LYS A 109 57.15 43.56 20.82
CA LYS A 109 58.36 44.32 21.16
C LYS A 109 58.04 45.76 21.59
N ARG A 110 58.75 46.18 22.64
CA ARG A 110 58.96 47.57 23.07
C ARG A 110 59.62 48.42 22.00
#